data_AF-A0A832XB66-F1
#
_entry.id   AF-A0A832XB66-F1
#
_cell.length_a   1.000
_cell.length_b   1.000
_cell.length_c   1.000
_cell.angle_alpha   90.00
_cell.angle_beta   90.00
_cell.angle_gamma   90.00
#
_symmetry.space_group_name_H-M   'P 1'
#
loop_
_entity.id
_entity.type
_entity.pdbx_description
1 polymer ?
#
loop_
_entity_poly.entity_id
_entity_poly.type
_entity_poly.pdbx_seq_one_letter_code
_entity_poly.pdbx_strand_id
1 'polypeptide(L)'
;MNNLIGKHRIKFFFLYMLIVSCGTLDPFKQSQKELDIKIQAFNFEFESKAFARAARFVHPDLLKDFLQKSLEVSKKTTFLENTTLDLKLFKDDQPVRLTPSDSAEDFNRSEVTIRYQVTILPSTKLKTIIVTQEWIKLKDTWVVIPKIDSYLN
;
A
#
# COMPACT_ATOMS: atom_id res chain seq x y z
N MET A 1 -61.41 31.72 -29.85
CA MET A 1 -61.38 32.77 -28.81
C MET A 1 -60.94 32.13 -27.50
N ASN A 2 -59.79 32.59 -26.98
CA ASN A 2 -59.38 32.78 -25.57
C ASN A 2 -59.70 31.67 -24.54
N ASN A 3 -58.85 31.26 -23.59
CA ASN A 3 -57.45 31.53 -23.26
C ASN A 3 -57.06 30.54 -22.12
N LEU A 4 -55.83 30.01 -22.17
CA LEU A 4 -54.84 29.94 -21.09
C LEU A 4 -55.05 29.18 -19.74
N ILE A 5 -54.05 28.30 -19.51
CA ILE A 5 -53.29 28.02 -18.26
C ILE A 5 -53.79 26.89 -17.35
N GLY A 6 -52.98 25.82 -17.31
CA GLY A 6 -52.99 24.78 -16.29
C GLY A 6 -51.66 24.04 -16.26
N LYS A 7 -50.63 24.71 -15.75
CA LYS A 7 -49.24 24.25 -15.64
C LYS A 7 -49.10 23.27 -14.45
N HIS A 8 -49.19 21.97 -14.69
CA HIS A 8 -48.74 20.91 -13.76
C HIS A 8 -47.83 19.95 -14.53
N ARG A 9 -46.50 20.13 -14.54
CA ARG A 9 -45.57 19.66 -13.49
C ARG A 9 -46.03 18.34 -12.85
N ILE A 10 -45.66 17.21 -13.47
CA ILE A 10 -45.05 16.07 -12.76
C ILE A 10 -44.06 15.45 -13.75
N LYS A 11 -42.77 15.76 -13.54
CA LYS A 11 -41.64 15.03 -14.13
C LYS A 11 -41.61 13.65 -13.47
N PHE A 12 -42.27 12.67 -14.07
CA PHE A 12 -42.11 11.26 -13.69
C PHE A 12 -41.16 10.61 -14.68
N PHE A 13 -40.34 9.68 -14.18
CA PHE A 13 -39.25 8.98 -14.88
C PHE A 13 -37.91 9.71 -14.98
N PHE A 14 -37.34 10.10 -13.84
CA PHE A 14 -35.89 10.00 -13.63
C PHE A 14 -35.60 9.83 -12.12
N LEU A 15 -36.29 8.88 -11.50
CA LEU A 15 -35.93 8.35 -10.17
C LEU A 15 -35.47 6.90 -10.33
N TYR A 16 -34.45 6.72 -11.16
CA TYR A 16 -33.62 5.53 -11.19
C TYR A 16 -32.18 5.93 -10.89
N MET A 17 -32.01 6.85 -9.95
CA MET A 17 -30.71 7.18 -9.37
C MET A 17 -30.51 6.29 -8.15
N LEU A 18 -29.68 5.28 -8.35
CA LEU A 18 -28.67 4.87 -7.38
C LEU A 18 -29.20 4.25 -6.08
N ILE A 19 -29.90 3.11 -6.19
CA ILE A 19 -29.72 2.05 -5.18
C ILE A 19 -28.41 1.33 -5.54
N VAL A 20 -27.27 2.05 -5.50
CA VAL A 20 -26.00 1.36 -5.33
C VAL A 20 -26.06 0.89 -3.90
N SER A 21 -26.41 -0.38 -3.71
CA SER A 21 -26.12 -1.06 -2.45
C SER A 21 -24.62 -0.92 -2.23
N CYS A 22 -24.23 0.09 -1.46
CA CYS A 22 -22.89 0.23 -0.94
C CYS A 22 -22.79 -0.86 0.12
N GLY A 23 -22.51 -2.09 -0.33
CA GLY A 23 -22.15 -3.17 0.58
C GLY A 23 -20.93 -2.69 1.34
N THR A 24 -21.10 -2.40 2.63
CA THR A 24 -20.01 -2.02 3.52
C THR A 24 -19.01 -3.17 3.49
N LEU A 25 -17.83 -2.93 2.93
CA LEU A 25 -16.74 -3.90 2.99
C LEU A 25 -16.46 -4.19 4.46
N ASP A 26 -16.25 -5.46 4.78
CA ASP A 26 -15.72 -5.90 6.06
C ASP A 26 -14.48 -5.04 6.43
N PRO A 27 -14.48 -4.35 7.59
CA PRO A 27 -13.42 -3.43 7.99
C PRO A 27 -12.01 -4.02 7.89
N PHE A 28 -11.87 -5.32 8.13
CA PHE A 28 -10.59 -6.01 7.96
C PHE A 28 -10.16 -6.11 6.50
N LYS A 29 -11.07 -6.52 5.60
CA LYS A 29 -10.79 -6.55 4.15
C LYS A 29 -10.45 -5.16 3.64
N GLN A 30 -11.08 -4.13 4.18
CA GLN A 30 -10.73 -2.75 3.87
C GLN A 30 -9.32 -2.41 4.35
N SER A 31 -8.99 -2.68 5.62
CA SER A 31 -7.65 -2.42 6.18
C SER A 31 -6.55 -3.18 5.41
N GLN A 32 -6.82 -4.41 5.00
CA GLN A 32 -5.89 -5.21 4.20
C GLN A 32 -5.69 -4.61 2.81
N LYS A 33 -6.78 -4.23 2.13
CA LYS A 33 -6.70 -3.55 0.83
C LYS A 33 -5.94 -2.23 0.91
N GLU A 34 -6.14 -1.46 1.97
CA GLU A 34 -5.40 -0.23 2.21
C GLU A 34 -3.91 -0.50 2.39
N LEU A 35 -3.53 -1.50 3.20
CA LEU A 35 -2.14 -1.92 3.36
C LEU A 35 -1.52 -2.35 2.02
N ASP A 36 -2.20 -3.18 1.23
CA ASP A 36 -1.73 -3.64 -0.08
C ASP A 36 -1.42 -2.48 -1.03
N ILE A 37 -2.31 -1.48 -1.09
CA ILE A 37 -2.12 -0.27 -1.90
C ILE A 37 -0.88 0.50 -1.43
N LYS A 38 -0.67 0.62 -0.10
CA LYS A 38 0.49 1.32 0.46
C LYS A 38 1.79 0.60 0.16
N ILE A 39 1.82 -0.73 0.30
CA ILE A 39 2.96 -1.57 -0.06
C ILE A 39 3.31 -1.38 -1.54
N GLN A 40 2.33 -1.47 -2.43
CA GLN A 40 2.56 -1.29 -3.87
C GLN A 40 3.08 0.12 -4.18
N ALA A 41 2.46 1.15 -3.61
CA ALA A 41 2.84 2.55 -3.85
C ALA A 41 4.26 2.86 -3.34
N PHE A 42 4.61 2.41 -2.13
CA PHE A 42 5.95 2.58 -1.59
C PHE A 42 7.00 1.91 -2.47
N ASN A 43 6.81 0.64 -2.83
CA ASN A 43 7.76 -0.11 -3.62
C ASN A 43 7.94 0.48 -5.02
N PHE A 44 6.84 0.84 -5.70
CA PHE A 44 6.90 1.53 -6.98
C PHE A 44 7.68 2.86 -6.91
N GLU A 45 7.40 3.69 -5.90
CA GLU A 45 8.09 4.97 -5.72
C GLU A 45 9.57 4.80 -5.35
N PHE A 46 9.90 3.81 -4.53
CA PHE A 46 11.26 3.52 -4.12
C PHE A 46 12.10 2.97 -5.29
N GLU A 47 11.58 1.99 -6.02
CA GLU A 47 12.24 1.35 -7.16
C GLU A 47 12.44 2.31 -8.34
N SER A 48 11.47 3.21 -8.56
CA SER A 48 11.58 4.31 -9.53
C SER A 48 12.47 5.46 -9.06
N LYS A 49 13.14 5.32 -7.91
CA LYS A 49 14.06 6.30 -7.31
C LYS A 49 13.39 7.62 -6.96
N ALA A 50 12.07 7.63 -6.78
CA ALA A 50 11.29 8.78 -6.38
C ALA A 50 11.23 8.92 -4.85
N PHE A 51 12.39 8.96 -4.19
CA PHE A 51 12.51 8.83 -2.72
C PHE A 51 11.77 9.89 -1.93
N ALA A 52 11.66 11.12 -2.44
CA ALA A 52 10.88 12.16 -1.79
C ALA A 52 9.38 11.79 -1.68
N ARG A 53 8.85 11.06 -2.68
CA ARG A 53 7.49 10.52 -2.63
C ARG A 53 7.44 9.31 -1.71
N ALA A 54 8.36 8.35 -1.87
CA ALA A 54 8.40 7.14 -1.04
C ALA A 54 8.53 7.45 0.47
N ALA A 55 9.22 8.53 0.83
CA ALA A 55 9.39 8.99 2.21
C ALA A 55 8.04 9.24 2.94
N ARG A 56 6.95 9.52 2.23
CA ARG A 56 5.62 9.71 2.84
C ARG A 56 5.07 8.45 3.53
N PHE A 57 5.64 7.29 3.23
CA PHE A 57 5.27 6.02 3.84
C PHE A 57 6.22 5.62 4.96
N VAL A 58 7.38 6.27 5.10
CA VAL A 58 8.43 5.82 6.02
C VAL A 58 8.11 6.28 7.44
N HIS A 59 8.40 5.42 8.42
CA HIS A 59 8.27 5.76 9.83
C HIS A 59 9.02 7.08 10.13
N PRO A 60 8.41 8.07 10.82
CA PRO A 60 8.99 9.40 11.00
C PRO A 60 10.42 9.41 11.55
N ASP A 61 10.68 8.55 12.55
CA ASP A 61 12.00 8.44 13.20
C ASP A 61 13.10 7.93 12.26
N LEU A 62 12.73 7.32 11.13
CA LEU A 62 13.66 6.73 10.16
C LEU A 62 13.85 7.58 8.91
N LEU A 63 13.11 8.70 8.76
CA LEU A 63 13.12 9.51 7.53
C LEU A 63 14.51 9.98 7.12
N LYS A 64 15.33 10.42 8.08
CA LYS A 64 16.69 10.91 7.81
C LYS A 64 17.58 9.79 7.28
N ASP A 65 17.59 8.65 7.96
CA ASP A 65 18.39 7.48 7.56
C ASP A 65 17.94 6.95 6.20
N PHE A 66 16.62 6.86 5.99
CA PHE A 66 16.01 6.46 4.73
C PHE A 66 16.49 7.35 3.57
N LEU A 67 16.38 8.68 3.70
CA LEU A 67 16.76 9.60 2.64
C LEU A 67 18.26 9.50 2.32
N GLN A 68 19.12 9.41 3.34
CA GLN A 68 20.55 9.28 3.15
C GLN A 68 20.92 7.98 2.42
N LYS A 69 20.46 6.83 2.92
CA LYS A 69 20.78 5.53 2.33
C LYS A 69 20.16 5.33 0.95
N SER A 70 18.98 5.89 0.71
CA SER A 70 18.33 5.83 -0.60
C SER A 70 19.16 6.48 -1.71
N LEU A 71 19.93 7.53 -1.40
CA LEU A 71 20.86 8.13 -2.36
C LEU A 71 22.00 7.17 -2.74
N GLU A 72 22.44 6.32 -1.82
CA GLU A 72 23.45 5.29 -2.13
C GLU A 72 22.86 4.18 -3.00
N VAL A 73 21.65 3.72 -2.67
CA VAL A 73 20.90 2.75 -3.48
C VAL A 73 20.69 3.29 -4.89
N SER A 74 20.33 4.56 -5.04
CA SER A 74 20.14 5.21 -6.34
C SER A 74 21.36 5.13 -7.25
N LYS A 75 22.56 5.22 -6.66
CA LYS A 75 23.83 5.23 -7.39
C LYS A 75 24.28 3.83 -7.78
N LYS A 76 24.03 2.85 -6.91
CA LYS A 76 24.59 1.49 -7.07
C LYS A 76 23.61 0.50 -7.65
N THR A 77 22.32 0.67 -7.39
CA THR A 77 21.33 -0.39 -7.56
C THR A 77 20.35 -0.05 -8.69
N THR A 78 20.11 -1.04 -9.54
CA THR A 78 19.04 -1.01 -10.55
C THR A 78 18.06 -2.12 -10.23
N PHE A 79 16.80 -1.74 -10.04
CA PHE A 79 15.69 -2.67 -9.84
C PHE A 79 15.16 -3.12 -11.20
N LEU A 80 14.95 -4.43 -11.36
CA LEU A 80 14.46 -5.01 -12.61
C LEU A 80 13.07 -5.60 -12.42
N GLU A 81 12.92 -6.45 -11.42
CA GLU A 81 11.65 -7.11 -11.09
C GLU A 81 11.51 -7.27 -9.57
N ASN A 82 10.27 -7.31 -9.11
CA ASN A 82 9.93 -7.67 -7.74
C ASN A 82 8.83 -8.74 -7.74
N THR A 83 8.71 -9.49 -6.65
CA THR A 83 7.61 -10.42 -6.41
C THR A 83 7.37 -10.54 -4.91
N THR A 84 6.15 -10.24 -4.47
CA THR A 84 5.72 -10.54 -3.10
C THR A 84 5.66 -12.05 -2.91
N LEU A 85 6.39 -12.56 -1.92
CA LEU A 85 6.45 -13.98 -1.57
C LEU A 85 5.46 -14.34 -0.47
N ASP A 86 5.31 -13.47 0.51
CA ASP A 86 4.53 -13.72 1.71
C ASP A 86 4.05 -12.41 2.35
N LEU A 87 2.90 -12.48 3.01
CA LEU A 87 2.32 -11.39 3.78
C LEU A 87 1.78 -11.97 5.10
N LYS A 88 2.36 -11.51 6.21
CA LYS A 88 1.91 -11.86 7.56
C LYS A 88 1.26 -10.66 8.21
N LEU A 89 0.16 -10.89 8.94
CA LEU A 89 -0.57 -9.87 9.68
C LEU A 89 -0.47 -10.17 11.17
N PHE A 90 -0.36 -9.12 11.97
CA PHE A 90 -0.22 -9.21 13.41
C PHE A 90 -1.11 -8.20 14.12
N LYS A 91 -1.64 -8.62 15.26
CA LYS A 91 -2.30 -7.78 16.25
C LYS A 91 -1.53 -7.92 17.56
N ASP A 92 -0.95 -6.81 18.01
CA ASP A 92 -0.21 -6.74 19.30
C ASP A 92 0.82 -7.88 19.43
N ASP A 93 1.65 -8.00 18.37
CA ASP A 93 2.69 -9.03 18.18
C ASP A 93 2.22 -10.47 17.99
N GLN A 94 0.91 -10.74 18.08
CA GLN A 94 0.34 -12.06 17.81
C GLN A 94 -0.08 -12.22 16.34
N PRO A 95 0.18 -13.36 15.70
CA PRO A 95 -0.21 -13.59 14.31
C PRO A 95 -1.74 -13.67 14.19
N VAL A 96 -2.32 -12.91 13.26
CA VAL A 96 -3.75 -12.97 12.97
C VAL A 96 -4.01 -14.15 12.03
N ARG A 97 -4.95 -15.02 12.40
CA ARG A 97 -5.38 -16.12 11.53
C ARG A 97 -6.33 -15.58 10.47
N LEU A 98 -6.02 -15.86 9.21
CA LEU A 98 -6.91 -15.58 8.09
C LEU A 98 -8.02 -16.65 8.03
N THR A 99 -8.89 -16.73 9.04
CA THR A 99 -10.07 -17.61 8.99
C THR A 99 -11.26 -16.85 8.37
N PRO A 100 -11.98 -17.43 7.39
CA PRO A 100 -13.10 -16.74 6.71
C PRO A 100 -14.33 -16.40 7.59
N SER A 101 -14.42 -16.92 8.82
CA SER A 101 -15.65 -16.94 9.61
C SER A 101 -15.65 -16.06 10.85
N ASP A 102 -14.50 -15.56 11.29
CA ASP A 102 -14.42 -14.91 12.60
C ASP A 102 -14.35 -13.41 12.39
N SER A 103 -15.19 -12.68 13.12
CA SER A 103 -15.23 -11.22 13.17
C SER A 103 -13.81 -10.69 13.18
N ALA A 104 -13.44 -10.03 12.09
CA ALA A 104 -12.05 -9.96 11.73
C ALA A 104 -11.28 -9.11 12.74
N GLU A 105 -10.31 -9.75 13.40
CA GLU A 105 -9.46 -9.08 14.37
C GLU A 105 -8.72 -7.93 13.66
N ASP A 106 -8.95 -6.71 14.13
CA ASP A 106 -8.18 -5.54 13.69
C ASP A 106 -6.68 -5.83 13.87
N PHE A 107 -5.86 -5.39 12.92
CA PHE A 107 -4.42 -5.66 12.91
C PHE A 107 -3.64 -4.36 12.78
N ASN A 108 -2.50 -4.28 13.48
CA ASN A 108 -1.69 -3.06 13.58
C ASN A 108 -0.26 -3.22 13.06
N ARG A 109 0.14 -4.44 12.67
CA ARG A 109 1.43 -4.70 12.07
C ARG A 109 1.34 -5.71 10.94
N SER A 110 2.23 -5.60 9.97
CA SER A 110 2.44 -6.59 8.93
C SER A 110 3.91 -6.77 8.60
N GLU A 111 4.28 -7.98 8.19
CA GLU A 111 5.56 -8.27 7.54
C GLU A 111 5.28 -8.71 6.11
N VAL A 112 5.86 -8.00 5.13
CA VAL A 112 5.81 -8.38 3.72
C VAL A 112 7.18 -8.81 3.25
N THR A 113 7.28 -10.02 2.72
CA THR A 113 8.54 -10.54 2.16
C THR A 113 8.52 -10.42 0.66
N ILE A 114 9.48 -9.71 0.10
CA ILE A 114 9.58 -9.40 -1.33
C ILE A 114 10.91 -9.90 -1.85
N ARG A 115 10.85 -10.63 -2.96
CA ARG A 115 12.02 -11.01 -3.76
C ARG A 115 12.25 -9.96 -4.83
N TYR A 116 13.47 -9.45 -4.94
CA TYR A 116 13.88 -8.54 -5.99
C TYR A 116 14.93 -9.18 -6.88
N GLN A 117 14.84 -8.87 -8.17
CA GLN A 117 15.92 -9.02 -9.13
C GLN A 117 16.56 -7.65 -9.35
N VAL A 118 17.86 -7.56 -9.07
CA VAL A 118 18.62 -6.31 -9.11
C VAL A 118 19.98 -6.49 -9.77
N THR A 119 20.57 -5.40 -10.22
CA THR A 119 22.02 -5.31 -10.46
C THR A 119 22.62 -4.27 -9.51
N ILE A 120 23.82 -4.55 -8.98
CA ILE A 120 24.48 -3.71 -7.99
C ILE A 120 25.92 -3.44 -8.42
N LEU A 121 26.23 -2.18 -8.69
CA LEU A 121 27.57 -1.73 -9.09
C LEU A 121 28.64 -2.11 -8.04
N PRO A 122 29.87 -2.42 -8.50
CA PRO A 122 30.36 -2.33 -9.88
C PRO A 122 29.96 -3.53 -10.77
N SER A 123 29.28 -4.54 -10.22
CA SER A 123 28.86 -5.71 -10.98
C SER A 123 27.60 -5.43 -11.80
N THR A 124 27.59 -5.86 -13.05
CA THR A 124 26.38 -5.88 -13.90
C THR A 124 25.63 -7.21 -13.84
N LYS A 125 26.11 -8.17 -13.04
CA LYS A 125 25.44 -9.47 -12.88
C LYS A 125 24.12 -9.31 -12.13
N LEU A 126 23.11 -10.02 -12.61
CA LEU A 126 21.83 -10.17 -11.94
C LEU A 126 22.03 -10.82 -10.56
N LYS A 127 21.43 -10.22 -9.54
CA LYS A 127 21.36 -10.73 -8.17
C LYS A 127 19.91 -10.85 -7.75
N THR A 128 19.59 -11.91 -7.05
CA THR A 128 18.33 -12.05 -6.33
C THR A 128 18.55 -11.68 -4.86
N ILE A 129 17.75 -10.75 -4.34
CA ILE A 129 17.73 -10.41 -2.91
C ILE A 129 16.31 -10.63 -2.36
N ILE A 130 16.22 -11.03 -1.09
CA ILE A 130 14.95 -11.21 -0.39
C ILE A 130 14.93 -10.22 0.76
N VAL A 131 13.90 -9.37 0.81
CA VAL A 131 13.76 -8.31 1.80
C VAL A 131 12.42 -8.47 2.49
N THR A 132 12.44 -8.52 3.81
CA THR A 132 11.23 -8.45 4.64
C THR A 132 11.07 -7.01 5.13
N GLN A 133 10.00 -6.36 4.69
CA GLN A 133 9.61 -5.02 5.12
C GLN A 133 8.58 -5.13 6.24
N GLU A 134 8.75 -4.35 7.29
CA GLU A 134 7.79 -4.26 8.38
C GLU A 134 6.90 -3.03 8.17
N TRP A 135 5.60 -3.20 8.35
CA TRP A 135 4.59 -2.17 8.24
C TRP A 135 3.83 -2.06 9.55
N ILE A 136 3.64 -0.83 10.05
CA ILE A 136 2.97 -0.55 11.32
C ILE A 136 1.88 0.49 11.10
N LYS A 137 0.75 0.33 11.78
CA LYS A 137 -0.36 1.28 11.77
C LYS A 137 -0.20 2.31 12.88
N LEU A 138 0.10 3.55 12.52
CA LEU A 138 0.19 4.70 13.44
C LEU A 138 -1.02 5.61 13.25
N LYS A 139 -1.88 5.75 14.28
CA LYS A 139 -3.05 6.66 14.24
C LYS A 139 -3.83 6.54 12.92
N ASP A 140 -4.13 5.30 12.52
CA ASP A 140 -4.82 4.91 11.28
C ASP A 140 -4.05 5.05 9.95
N THR A 141 -2.75 5.34 9.98
CA THR A 141 -1.90 5.35 8.78
C THR A 141 -0.86 4.25 8.82
N TRP A 142 -0.77 3.47 7.74
CA TRP A 142 0.29 2.50 7.52
C TRP A 142 1.61 3.19 7.17
N VAL A 143 2.66 2.88 7.93
CA VAL A 143 4.03 3.31 7.67
C VAL A 143 4.97 2.11 7.62
N VAL A 144 6.04 2.22 6.86
CA VAL A 144 7.07 1.18 6.68
C VAL A 144 8.31 1.48 7.51
N ILE A 145 8.90 0.41 8.05
CA ILE A 145 10.27 0.36 8.56
C ILE A 145 11.11 -0.33 7.48
N PRO A 146 11.76 0.44 6.59
CA PRO A 146 12.41 -0.12 5.41
C PRO A 146 13.81 -0.66 5.74
N LYS A 147 14.13 -1.86 5.25
CA LYS A 147 15.48 -2.46 5.37
C LYS A 147 16.38 -2.04 4.22
N ILE A 148 16.73 -0.75 4.16
CA ILE A 148 17.45 -0.17 3.01
C ILE A 148 18.83 -0.80 2.78
N ASP A 149 19.50 -1.23 3.85
CA ASP A 149 20.83 -1.85 3.77
C ASP A 149 20.84 -3.15 2.96
N SER A 150 19.69 -3.82 2.82
CA SER A 150 19.55 -5.01 1.96
C SER A 150 19.79 -4.74 0.48
N TYR A 151 19.69 -3.49 0.03
CA TYR A 151 19.87 -3.10 -1.37
C TYR A 151 21.29 -2.63 -1.71
N LEU A 152 22.20 -2.65 -0.73
CA LEU A 152 23.57 -2.13 -0.88
C LEU A 152 24.65 -3.23 -0.93
N ASN A 153 24.28 -4.50 -0.72
CA ASN A 153 25.19 -5.65 -0.60
C ASN A 153 25.09 -6.64 -1.76
#